data_AF-A0A956ETQ9-F1
#
_entry.id   AF-A0A956ETQ9-F1
#
_cell.length_a   1.000
_cell.length_b   1.000
_cell.length_c   1.000
_cell.angle_alpha   90.00
_cell.angle_beta   90.00
_cell.angle_gamma   90.00
#
_symmetry.space_group_name_H-M   'P 1'
#
loop_
_entity.id
_entity.type
_entity.pdbx_description
1 polymer ?
#
loop_
_entity_poly.entity_id
_entity_poly.type
_entity_poly.pdbx_seq_one_letter_code
_entity_poly.pdbx_strand_id
1 'polypeptide(L)'
;MIGSAHRLVSALGVGSVSILAGCSSASSEYVGTSAQALPSVTSDLWGESGELFVPDGRIMDWSYAGYRAGESPLPELPPNVSVTDFGALPDDDTDDTDAFNQAIQSLSAGGVVSVPEGRFVIRARVTLTSGVVLQGAGRDKTQLEIPVNLSDVYGAGDRKWSFGGAFIEAKGSDAGKLLGDVTNDALRGTRTLSLSDTSNISVGQWVRVIQTDGDRSLMNRLHADLMTAGDDNVGDRGMEFHSRVSAVDAGSITLERDLPLDVETRWTPQVLEFQPRTSEVGLEHLNIRFPETTYPGHFLELGYNAVHFSGLAHSWVRDVAIYNADYGVNITSCFFTTVQDVVLDTTADRGTSVGHHGLNNGHGGDNLFIGFDVNKRFVHDLTNEWYATGVVFTQGRGLDLAMDHHRAAPYATLWTEIDTGQGKRPFTSGGSANRGPHTAAYDTLWNLTADADMDLPPDDYGPRMNFVGFRTAATEATSPYDWWFEGMAPEDLDPPNLWLAQREKRLGPTGVGGTAGVGGTAAAGGAGAEGGSAGSLGVGGASNSGGSGASAGSGAVGSGGAVGSGGATAGDAGSDDAGCGCRTVPRTPTPTWSIFGLVWLAWRRRRARHAARRR
;
A
#
# COMPACT_ATOMS: atom_id res chain seq x y z
N MET A 1 -4.60 -21.81 -74.90
CA MET A 1 -5.88 -22.52 -74.79
C MET A 1 -6.79 -21.63 -73.96
N ILE A 2 -7.52 -20.69 -74.59
CA ILE A 2 -8.95 -20.82 -75.01
C ILE A 2 -9.79 -21.20 -73.78
N GLY A 3 -10.43 -20.28 -73.08
CA GLY A 3 -11.73 -19.65 -73.43
C GLY A 3 -12.75 -20.08 -72.35
N SER A 4 -13.81 -19.38 -71.95
CA SER A 4 -14.51 -18.22 -72.50
C SER A 4 -15.45 -17.67 -71.42
N ALA A 5 -15.74 -16.38 -71.51
CA ALA A 5 -16.85 -15.72 -70.82
C ALA A 5 -18.21 -16.09 -71.44
N HIS A 6 -19.31 -15.93 -70.70
CA HIS A 6 -20.53 -15.28 -71.23
C HIS A 6 -21.51 -14.85 -70.12
N ARG A 7 -21.94 -13.58 -70.22
CA ARG A 7 -23.13 -12.96 -69.60
C ARG A 7 -24.37 -13.20 -70.47
N LEU A 8 -25.57 -13.24 -69.87
CA LEU A 8 -26.86 -12.69 -70.35
C LEU A 8 -27.89 -12.87 -69.20
N VAL A 9 -28.43 -11.84 -68.53
CA VAL A 9 -29.48 -10.84 -68.88
C VAL A 9 -30.93 -11.40 -68.80
N SER A 10 -31.61 -10.98 -67.72
CA SER A 10 -33.01 -10.49 -67.58
C SER A 10 -34.25 -11.38 -67.81
N ALA A 11 -35.14 -11.45 -66.79
CA ALA A 11 -36.42 -10.72 -66.70
C ALA A 11 -37.62 -11.51 -66.10
N LEU A 12 -38.33 -10.88 -65.14
CA LEU A 12 -39.77 -10.99 -64.76
C LEU A 12 -40.24 -12.34 -64.16
N GLY A 13 -41.06 -12.44 -63.11
CA GLY A 13 -41.78 -11.51 -62.24
C GLY A 13 -42.71 -12.31 -61.29
N VAL A 14 -42.84 -11.80 -60.06
CA VAL A 14 -43.95 -11.88 -59.07
C VAL A 14 -44.64 -13.23 -58.76
N GLY A 15 -44.58 -13.63 -57.49
CA GLY A 15 -45.48 -14.59 -56.86
C GLY A 15 -45.21 -14.74 -55.36
N SER A 16 -45.81 -13.87 -54.54
CA SER A 16 -45.72 -13.91 -53.08
C SER A 16 -46.49 -15.10 -52.49
N VAL A 17 -45.84 -15.95 -51.69
CA VAL A 17 -46.48 -16.73 -50.62
C VAL A 17 -45.48 -16.85 -49.47
N SER A 18 -45.79 -16.22 -48.34
CA SER A 18 -45.10 -16.40 -47.07
C SER A 18 -45.60 -17.69 -46.40
N ILE A 19 -44.70 -18.63 -46.12
CA ILE A 19 -44.99 -19.78 -45.26
C ILE A 19 -44.11 -19.66 -44.01
N LEU A 20 -44.77 -19.42 -42.87
CA LEU A 20 -44.21 -19.62 -41.53
C LEU A 20 -43.93 -21.12 -41.34
N ALA A 21 -42.69 -21.47 -41.05
CA ALA A 21 -42.32 -22.78 -40.53
C ALA A 21 -41.92 -22.63 -39.07
N GLY A 22 -42.85 -22.99 -38.18
CA GLY A 22 -42.54 -23.32 -36.79
C GLY A 22 -41.99 -24.74 -36.72
N CYS A 23 -40.88 -24.92 -36.01
CA CYS A 23 -40.43 -26.22 -35.53
C CYS A 23 -40.17 -26.10 -34.02
N SER A 24 -41.02 -26.79 -33.27
CA SER A 24 -40.85 -27.07 -31.85
C SER A 24 -39.95 -28.29 -31.65
N SER A 25 -39.46 -28.42 -30.41
CA SER A 25 -38.82 -29.58 -29.75
C SER A 25 -37.40 -29.97 -30.17
N ALA A 26 -36.42 -29.53 -29.38
CA ALA A 26 -35.71 -30.40 -28.43
C ALA A 26 -34.89 -29.53 -27.47
N SER A 27 -35.43 -29.24 -26.29
CA SER A 27 -34.64 -28.76 -25.17
C SER A 27 -33.73 -29.88 -24.71
N SER A 28 -32.46 -29.82 -25.10
CA SER A 28 -31.41 -30.59 -24.44
C SER A 28 -31.32 -30.06 -23.02
N GLU A 29 -31.94 -30.75 -22.08
CA GLU A 29 -31.60 -30.62 -20.66
C GLU A 29 -30.13 -31.01 -20.53
N TYR A 30 -29.25 -30.00 -20.56
CA TYR A 30 -27.97 -30.12 -19.91
C TYR A 30 -28.31 -30.25 -18.43
N VAL A 31 -28.38 -31.49 -17.94
CA VAL A 31 -28.22 -31.78 -16.54
C VAL A 31 -26.86 -31.21 -16.19
N GLY A 32 -26.86 -29.98 -15.67
CA GLY A 32 -25.70 -29.44 -14.98
C GLY A 32 -25.41 -30.42 -13.87
N THR A 33 -24.39 -31.25 -14.08
CA THR A 33 -23.68 -31.85 -12.96
C THR A 33 -23.28 -30.68 -12.10
N SER A 34 -23.96 -30.51 -10.97
CA SER A 34 -23.46 -29.72 -9.85
C SER A 34 -22.02 -30.14 -9.70
N ALA A 35 -21.08 -29.26 -10.05
CA ALA A 35 -19.70 -29.46 -9.66
C ALA A 35 -19.79 -29.63 -8.15
N GLN A 36 -19.53 -30.84 -7.65
CA GLN A 36 -19.34 -31.02 -6.22
C GLN A 36 -18.28 -29.99 -5.85
N ALA A 37 -18.62 -29.03 -4.98
CA ALA A 37 -17.61 -28.21 -4.35
C ALA A 37 -16.56 -29.18 -3.82
N LEU A 38 -15.30 -28.98 -4.24
CA LEU A 38 -14.20 -29.72 -3.64
C LEU A 38 -14.29 -29.53 -2.12
N PRO A 39 -13.95 -30.55 -1.32
CA PRO A 39 -13.97 -30.39 0.12
C PRO A 39 -13.01 -29.25 0.48
N SER A 40 -13.55 -28.14 0.98
CA SER A 40 -12.71 -27.06 1.50
C SER A 40 -12.03 -27.51 2.79
N VAL A 41 -10.80 -27.05 2.97
CA VAL A 41 -9.98 -27.30 4.15
C VAL A 41 -9.79 -25.98 4.86
N THR A 42 -10.14 -25.96 6.15
CA THR A 42 -9.92 -24.80 7.00
C THR A 42 -8.56 -24.86 7.66
N SER A 43 -7.94 -23.70 7.88
CA SER A 43 -6.69 -23.61 8.61
C SER A 43 -6.86 -23.81 10.12
N ASP A 44 -5.85 -24.39 10.76
CA ASP A 44 -5.79 -24.51 12.23
C ASP A 44 -5.56 -23.14 12.93
N LEU A 45 -5.17 -22.10 12.19
CA LEU A 45 -4.97 -20.75 12.72
C LEU A 45 -6.25 -19.91 12.73
N TRP A 46 -7.22 -20.22 11.86
CA TRP A 46 -8.44 -19.43 11.69
C TRP A 46 -9.72 -20.26 11.93
N GLY A 47 -9.78 -21.48 11.39
CA GLY A 47 -11.02 -22.26 11.32
C GLY A 47 -11.94 -21.77 10.21
N GLU A 48 -13.24 -22.01 10.34
CA GLU A 48 -14.24 -21.63 9.34
C GLU A 48 -14.60 -20.14 9.41
N SER A 49 -14.71 -19.60 10.63
CA SER A 49 -15.21 -18.24 10.91
C SER A 49 -14.36 -17.51 11.96
N GLY A 50 -13.09 -17.90 12.06
CA GLY A 50 -12.14 -17.33 13.01
C GLY A 50 -12.28 -17.85 14.43
N GLU A 51 -12.98 -18.96 14.67
CA GLU A 51 -13.17 -19.54 16.00
C GLU A 51 -11.86 -20.05 16.62
N LEU A 52 -10.83 -20.27 15.80
CA LEU A 52 -9.48 -20.64 16.25
C LEU A 52 -8.53 -19.44 16.38
N PHE A 53 -8.98 -18.24 15.99
CA PHE A 53 -8.17 -17.03 16.14
C PHE A 53 -7.91 -16.74 17.62
N VAL A 54 -6.64 -16.60 17.97
CA VAL A 54 -6.19 -16.20 19.31
C VAL A 54 -5.34 -14.93 19.18
N PRO A 55 -5.63 -13.84 19.92
CA PRO A 55 -4.93 -12.55 19.78
C PRO A 55 -3.41 -12.58 20.00
N ASP A 56 -2.90 -13.47 20.86
CA ASP A 56 -1.47 -13.70 21.09
C ASP A 56 -0.93 -14.90 20.31
N GLY A 57 -1.69 -15.40 19.33
CA GLY A 57 -1.36 -16.54 18.47
C GLY A 57 -0.44 -16.20 17.29
N ARG A 58 -0.52 -17.01 16.22
CA ARG A 58 0.35 -16.90 15.04
C ARG A 58 -0.04 -15.81 14.05
N ILE A 59 -1.32 -15.46 13.99
CA ILE A 59 -1.84 -14.46 13.06
C ILE A 59 -2.26 -13.20 13.82
N MET A 60 -2.04 -12.04 13.20
CA MET A 60 -2.52 -10.75 13.70
C MET A 60 -3.97 -10.52 13.23
N ASP A 61 -4.71 -9.63 13.88
CA ASP A 61 -5.96 -9.11 13.33
C ASP A 61 -5.64 -8.01 12.29
N TRP A 62 -5.69 -8.34 11.00
CA TRP A 62 -5.49 -7.40 9.88
C TRP A 62 -6.77 -6.70 9.43
N SER A 63 -7.91 -6.94 10.09
CA SER A 63 -9.20 -6.39 9.65
C SER A 63 -9.22 -4.86 9.55
N TYR A 64 -8.32 -4.18 10.26
CA TYR A 64 -8.13 -2.72 10.29
C TYR A 64 -7.30 -2.19 9.12
N ALA A 65 -6.71 -3.02 8.28
CA ALA A 65 -5.91 -2.53 7.16
C ALA A 65 -6.78 -1.79 6.12
N GLY A 66 -6.26 -0.65 5.65
CA GLY A 66 -6.86 0.16 4.59
C GLY A 66 -7.66 1.36 5.09
N TYR A 67 -8.27 2.06 4.12
CA TYR A 67 -9.01 3.30 4.30
C TYR A 67 -10.00 3.22 5.47
N ARG A 68 -9.91 4.23 6.35
CA ARG A 68 -10.71 4.35 7.58
C ARG A 68 -10.77 3.04 8.38
N ALA A 69 -9.61 2.42 8.55
CA ALA A 69 -9.47 1.17 9.26
C ALA A 69 -10.36 0.03 8.72
N GLY A 70 -10.63 0.00 7.41
CA GLY A 70 -11.49 -0.99 6.75
C GLY A 70 -12.99 -0.82 7.02
N GLU A 71 -13.41 0.24 7.72
CA GLU A 71 -14.79 0.47 8.18
C GLU A 71 -15.70 1.12 7.14
N SER A 72 -15.13 1.63 6.06
CA SER A 72 -15.87 2.31 5.01
C SER A 72 -15.30 1.94 3.64
N PRO A 73 -16.14 1.83 2.60
CA PRO A 73 -15.63 1.80 1.25
C PRO A 73 -14.93 3.13 0.92
N LEU A 74 -14.08 3.12 -0.11
CA LEU A 74 -13.55 4.36 -0.68
C LEU A 74 -14.71 5.24 -1.16
N PRO A 75 -14.64 6.57 -0.93
CA PRO A 75 -15.77 7.44 -1.24
C PRO A 75 -15.92 7.65 -2.75
N GLU A 76 -17.16 7.80 -3.20
CA GLU A 76 -17.51 8.26 -4.55
C GLU A 76 -17.94 9.73 -4.46
N LEU A 77 -17.09 10.64 -4.91
CA LEU A 77 -17.28 12.08 -4.73
C LEU A 77 -17.52 12.78 -6.08
N PRO A 78 -18.53 13.66 -6.20
CA PRO A 78 -18.73 14.44 -7.40
C PRO A 78 -17.67 15.55 -7.54
N PRO A 79 -17.25 15.91 -8.78
CA PRO A 79 -16.35 17.02 -9.04
C PRO A 79 -16.82 18.37 -8.47
N ASN A 80 -15.88 19.12 -7.89
CA ASN A 80 -16.10 20.52 -7.49
C ASN A 80 -15.64 21.50 -8.55
N VAL A 81 -14.48 21.24 -9.14
CA VAL A 81 -13.86 22.05 -10.20
C VAL A 81 -13.22 21.13 -11.24
N SER A 82 -12.93 21.66 -12.42
CA SER A 82 -12.12 20.98 -13.44
C SER A 82 -10.78 21.68 -13.61
N VAL A 83 -9.72 20.93 -13.93
CA VAL A 83 -8.43 21.53 -14.36
C VAL A 83 -8.60 22.46 -15.56
N THR A 84 -9.63 22.26 -16.38
CA THR A 84 -9.95 23.12 -17.54
C THR A 84 -10.46 24.50 -17.14
N ASP A 85 -11.07 24.64 -15.95
CA ASP A 85 -11.47 25.94 -15.40
C ASP A 85 -10.24 26.83 -15.09
N PHE A 86 -9.07 26.21 -14.97
CA PHE A 86 -7.79 26.85 -14.67
C PHE A 86 -6.86 26.89 -15.90
N GLY A 87 -7.39 26.56 -17.08
CA GLY A 87 -6.68 26.72 -18.35
C GLY A 87 -5.94 25.48 -18.85
N ALA A 88 -6.06 24.32 -18.20
CA ALA A 88 -5.57 23.07 -18.78
C ALA A 88 -6.35 22.74 -20.05
N LEU A 89 -5.65 22.29 -21.11
CA LEU A 89 -6.28 21.91 -22.37
C LEU A 89 -5.81 20.51 -22.76
N PRO A 90 -6.75 19.55 -22.98
CA PRO A 90 -6.34 18.23 -23.43
C PRO A 90 -5.75 18.30 -24.84
N ASP A 91 -4.74 17.45 -25.08
CA ASP A 91 -4.18 17.15 -26.40
C ASP A 91 -3.52 18.32 -27.14
N ASP A 92 -3.05 19.35 -26.43
CA ASP A 92 -2.44 20.55 -27.03
C ASP A 92 -0.90 20.63 -26.91
N ASP A 93 -0.28 19.63 -26.26
CA ASP A 93 1.15 19.50 -25.96
C ASP A 93 1.75 20.60 -25.04
N THR A 94 0.91 21.51 -24.53
CA THR A 94 1.27 22.57 -23.58
C THR A 94 1.40 22.00 -22.16
N ASP A 95 2.24 22.61 -21.33
CA ASP A 95 2.37 22.21 -19.92
C ASP A 95 1.14 22.63 -19.11
N ASP A 96 0.40 21.66 -18.59
CA ASP A 96 -0.81 21.84 -17.79
C ASP A 96 -0.51 21.89 -16.28
N THR A 97 0.75 21.74 -15.85
CA THR A 97 1.10 21.59 -14.42
C THR A 97 0.55 22.72 -13.56
N ASP A 98 0.66 23.97 -14.03
CA ASP A 98 0.19 25.14 -13.27
C ASP A 98 -1.34 25.14 -13.10
N ALA A 99 -2.09 24.73 -14.12
CA ALA A 99 -3.55 24.63 -14.07
C ALA A 99 -4.00 23.57 -13.06
N PHE A 100 -3.32 22.42 -13.02
CA PHE A 100 -3.57 21.37 -12.01
C PHE A 100 -3.33 21.91 -10.59
N ASN A 101 -2.18 22.52 -10.35
CA ASN A 101 -1.86 23.05 -9.02
C ASN A 101 -2.79 24.20 -8.60
N GLN A 102 -3.21 25.06 -9.52
CA GLN A 102 -4.20 26.10 -9.23
C GLN A 102 -5.57 25.52 -8.90
N ALA A 103 -6.01 24.49 -9.63
CA ALA A 103 -7.26 23.79 -9.34
C ALA A 103 -7.25 23.18 -7.94
N ILE A 104 -6.17 22.49 -7.57
CA ILE A 104 -5.98 21.92 -6.22
C ILE A 104 -5.99 23.02 -5.15
N GLN A 105 -5.23 24.10 -5.35
CA GLN A 105 -5.13 25.21 -4.39
C GLN A 105 -6.44 25.99 -4.24
N SER A 106 -7.34 25.94 -5.23
CA SER A 106 -8.66 26.56 -5.15
C SER A 106 -9.57 25.89 -4.11
N LEU A 107 -9.28 24.64 -3.73
CA LEU A 107 -10.07 23.82 -2.81
C LEU A 107 -9.50 23.84 -1.39
N SER A 108 -9.46 25.03 -0.76
CA SER A 108 -8.88 25.19 0.58
C SER A 108 -9.58 24.39 1.69
N ALA A 109 -10.79 23.90 1.44
CA ALA A 109 -11.58 23.06 2.36
C ALA A 109 -11.61 21.58 1.94
N GLY A 110 -10.80 21.19 0.94
CA GLY A 110 -10.92 19.90 0.26
C GLY A 110 -11.99 19.91 -0.84
N GLY A 111 -12.09 18.78 -1.54
CA GLY A 111 -13.00 18.56 -2.66
C GLY A 111 -12.33 17.79 -3.80
N VAL A 112 -13.07 17.63 -4.90
CA VAL A 112 -12.63 16.87 -6.07
C VAL A 112 -12.23 17.81 -7.20
N VAL A 113 -11.01 17.66 -7.69
CA VAL A 113 -10.51 18.23 -8.94
C VAL A 113 -10.70 17.19 -10.04
N SER A 114 -11.59 17.48 -10.98
CA SER A 114 -11.80 16.62 -12.14
C SER A 114 -10.81 16.90 -13.27
N VAL A 115 -10.33 15.83 -13.88
CA VAL A 115 -9.51 15.83 -15.10
C VAL A 115 -10.33 15.13 -16.18
N PRO A 116 -10.81 15.85 -17.21
CA PRO A 116 -11.66 15.25 -18.23
C PRO A 116 -10.87 14.26 -19.10
N GLU A 117 -11.57 13.61 -20.03
CA GLU A 117 -10.94 12.78 -21.05
C GLU A 117 -9.93 13.59 -21.89
N GLY A 118 -8.79 12.98 -22.20
CA GLY A 118 -7.72 13.57 -22.99
C GLY A 118 -6.33 13.35 -22.38
N ARG A 119 -5.31 13.79 -23.11
CA ARG A 119 -3.91 13.78 -22.69
C ARG A 119 -3.52 15.16 -22.14
N PHE A 120 -2.98 15.20 -20.92
CA PHE A 120 -2.50 16.42 -20.26
C PHE A 120 -1.00 16.30 -20.01
N VAL A 121 -0.23 17.33 -20.35
CA VAL A 121 1.24 17.27 -20.21
C VAL A 121 1.65 17.88 -18.88
N ILE A 122 2.35 17.10 -18.06
CA ILE A 122 2.85 17.52 -16.74
C ILE A 122 4.38 17.55 -16.79
N ARG A 123 5.00 18.72 -16.53
CA ARG A 123 6.47 18.85 -16.49
C ARG A 123 7.02 19.26 -15.11
N ALA A 124 6.15 19.48 -14.13
CA ALA A 124 6.54 19.68 -12.73
C ALA A 124 5.60 18.93 -11.77
N ARG A 125 5.80 19.08 -10.47
CA ARG A 125 5.02 18.36 -9.45
C ARG A 125 3.59 18.87 -9.40
N VAL A 126 2.67 17.92 -9.30
CA VAL A 126 1.28 18.13 -8.88
C VAL A 126 1.20 17.73 -7.41
N THR A 127 0.99 18.72 -6.54
CA THR A 127 1.00 18.50 -5.08
C THR A 127 -0.42 18.52 -4.53
N LEU A 128 -0.92 17.37 -4.11
CA LEU A 128 -2.22 17.22 -3.47
C LEU A 128 -2.14 17.68 -2.00
N THR A 129 -3.24 18.25 -1.51
CA THR A 129 -3.40 18.70 -0.11
C THR A 129 -4.50 17.93 0.59
N SER A 130 -4.56 18.01 1.93
CA SER A 130 -5.57 17.30 2.72
C SER A 130 -6.99 17.54 2.20
N GLY A 131 -7.77 16.48 2.11
CA GLY A 131 -9.16 16.52 1.65
C GLY A 131 -9.33 16.70 0.13
N VAL A 132 -8.25 16.74 -0.65
CA VAL A 132 -8.32 16.89 -2.11
C VAL A 132 -8.18 15.55 -2.82
N VAL A 133 -9.08 15.32 -3.78
CA VAL A 133 -9.05 14.17 -4.68
C VAL A 133 -8.80 14.66 -6.11
N LEU A 134 -7.81 14.10 -6.78
CA LEU A 134 -7.60 14.27 -8.22
C LEU A 134 -8.23 13.10 -8.96
N GLN A 135 -9.29 13.37 -9.72
CA GLN A 135 -10.17 12.36 -10.32
C GLN A 135 -10.19 12.50 -11.84
N GLY A 136 -9.70 11.49 -12.57
CA GLY A 136 -9.84 11.43 -14.02
C GLY A 136 -11.21 10.91 -14.48
N ALA A 137 -11.46 10.94 -15.79
CA ALA A 137 -12.69 10.44 -16.40
C ALA A 137 -12.75 8.90 -16.53
N GLY A 138 -11.69 8.20 -16.11
CA GLY A 138 -11.49 6.76 -16.24
C GLY A 138 -10.05 6.45 -16.63
N ARG A 139 -9.52 5.33 -16.12
CA ARG A 139 -8.15 4.86 -16.38
C ARG A 139 -7.73 4.90 -17.86
N ASP A 140 -8.63 4.52 -18.76
CA ASP A 140 -8.36 4.49 -20.22
C ASP A 140 -8.74 5.77 -20.96
N LYS A 141 -9.21 6.81 -20.26
CA LYS A 141 -9.72 8.05 -20.85
C LYS A 141 -8.87 9.26 -20.52
N THR A 142 -8.37 9.34 -19.30
CA THR A 142 -7.52 10.45 -18.85
C THR A 142 -6.08 9.98 -18.75
N GLN A 143 -5.19 10.64 -19.49
CA GLN A 143 -3.75 10.38 -19.46
C GLN A 143 -2.99 11.62 -18.97
N LEU A 144 -2.16 11.44 -17.94
CA LEU A 144 -1.11 12.37 -17.56
C LEU A 144 0.18 11.95 -18.27
N GLU A 145 0.56 12.68 -19.32
CA GLU A 145 1.83 12.49 -20.02
C GLU A 145 2.92 13.29 -19.28
N ILE A 146 3.96 12.60 -18.83
CA ILE A 146 5.07 13.21 -18.10
C ILE A 146 6.35 13.03 -18.91
N PRO A 147 6.71 13.96 -19.82
CA PRO A 147 7.80 13.77 -20.79
C PRO A 147 9.19 14.04 -20.19
N VAL A 148 9.28 14.25 -18.89
CA VAL A 148 10.49 14.64 -18.16
C VAL A 148 10.71 13.72 -16.96
N ASN A 149 11.94 13.69 -16.42
CA ASN A 149 12.27 12.97 -15.19
C ASN A 149 12.65 13.95 -14.07
N LEU A 150 12.59 13.48 -12.82
CA LEU A 150 12.90 14.31 -11.65
C LEU A 150 14.36 14.80 -11.63
N SER A 151 15.31 14.06 -12.20
CA SER A 151 16.72 14.49 -12.29
C SER A 151 16.91 15.73 -13.15
N ASP A 152 16.23 15.80 -14.30
CA ASP A 152 16.31 16.94 -15.20
C ASP A 152 15.59 18.16 -14.65
N VAL A 153 14.46 17.95 -13.95
CA VAL A 153 13.63 19.05 -13.43
C VAL A 153 14.16 19.58 -12.08
N TYR A 154 14.59 18.71 -11.17
CA TYR A 154 14.93 19.06 -9.78
C TYR A 154 16.37 18.72 -9.39
N GLY A 155 17.18 18.25 -10.34
CA GLY A 155 18.56 17.81 -10.13
C GLY A 155 18.66 16.33 -9.75
N ALA A 156 19.69 15.64 -10.26
CA ALA A 156 19.88 14.21 -10.06
C ALA A 156 20.11 13.81 -8.58
N GLY A 157 20.82 14.64 -7.81
CA GLY A 157 21.31 14.25 -6.48
C GLY A 157 22.18 12.98 -6.52
N ASP A 158 22.63 12.48 -5.37
CA ASP A 158 23.24 11.15 -5.28
C ASP A 158 22.14 10.10 -5.09
N ARG A 159 21.72 9.44 -6.18
CA ARG A 159 20.72 8.34 -6.19
C ARG A 159 19.37 8.71 -5.55
N LYS A 160 19.06 10.01 -5.47
CA LYS A 160 17.93 10.54 -4.72
C LYS A 160 16.60 9.91 -5.14
N TRP A 161 16.41 9.78 -6.45
CA TRP A 161 15.15 9.33 -7.03
C TRP A 161 14.94 7.82 -6.96
N SER A 162 15.96 7.07 -6.51
CA SER A 162 15.83 5.66 -6.15
C SER A 162 14.99 5.44 -4.90
N PHE A 163 14.86 6.45 -4.03
CA PHE A 163 14.29 6.29 -2.69
C PHE A 163 12.97 7.05 -2.47
N GLY A 164 12.57 7.91 -3.41
CA GLY A 164 11.30 8.61 -3.32
C GLY A 164 11.26 9.92 -4.09
N GLY A 165 10.24 10.71 -3.78
CA GLY A 165 9.78 11.81 -4.61
C GLY A 165 9.04 11.30 -5.84
N ALA A 166 8.05 12.05 -6.30
CA ALA A 166 7.26 11.71 -7.47
C ALA A 166 6.75 12.98 -8.16
N PHE A 167 6.11 12.80 -9.33
CA PHE A 167 5.40 13.87 -10.00
C PHE A 167 4.03 14.15 -9.38
N ILE A 168 3.30 13.11 -8.94
CA ILE A 168 2.09 13.28 -8.14
C ILE A 168 2.45 13.02 -6.68
N GLU A 169 2.39 14.04 -5.82
CA GLU A 169 2.80 13.89 -4.43
C GLU A 169 1.83 14.49 -3.43
N ALA A 170 1.80 13.92 -2.24
CA ALA A 170 1.16 14.50 -1.07
C ALA A 170 2.07 14.29 0.14
N LYS A 171 2.26 15.34 0.94
CA LYS A 171 3.12 15.30 2.11
C LYS A 171 2.37 15.79 3.33
N GLY A 172 2.49 15.04 4.40
CA GLY A 172 1.84 15.28 5.67
C GLY A 172 2.75 15.04 6.85
N SER A 173 2.14 15.08 8.02
CA SER A 173 2.75 14.81 9.32
C SER A 173 1.63 14.53 10.31
N ASP A 174 1.98 14.01 11.48
CA ASP A 174 1.06 13.88 12.60
C ASP A 174 1.34 14.97 13.64
N ALA A 175 0.30 15.66 14.11
CA ALA A 175 0.35 16.70 15.12
C ALA A 175 0.15 16.20 16.56
N GLY A 176 0.06 14.88 16.73
CA GLY A 176 -0.34 14.21 17.94
C GLY A 176 0.53 14.56 19.14
N LYS A 177 -0.14 14.86 20.26
CA LYS A 177 0.53 15.17 21.52
C LYS A 177 0.66 13.92 22.38
N LEU A 178 1.65 13.93 23.28
CA LEU A 178 1.74 12.93 24.33
C LEU A 178 0.51 13.01 25.24
N LEU A 179 -0.18 11.88 25.40
CA LEU A 179 -1.30 11.71 26.32
C LEU A 179 -0.84 11.12 27.65
N GLY A 180 0.15 10.22 27.62
CA GLY A 180 0.79 9.69 28.82
C GLY A 180 1.84 8.63 28.50
N ASP A 181 2.84 8.52 29.37
CA ASP A 181 3.77 7.38 29.38
C ASP A 181 3.07 6.13 29.93
N VAL A 182 3.39 4.97 29.38
CA VAL A 182 2.91 3.68 29.87
C VAL A 182 3.73 3.27 31.10
N THR A 183 3.06 2.94 32.20
CA THR A 183 3.67 2.77 33.53
C THR A 183 3.86 1.33 33.97
N ASN A 184 3.20 0.38 33.31
CA ASN A 184 3.34 -1.07 33.54
C ASN A 184 3.41 -1.81 32.21
N ASP A 185 4.14 -2.92 32.21
CA ASP A 185 4.19 -3.80 31.05
C ASP A 185 2.79 -4.36 30.72
N ALA A 186 2.50 -4.55 29.44
CA ALA A 186 1.30 -5.18 28.93
C ALA A 186 1.67 -6.24 27.89
N LEU A 187 0.97 -7.37 27.92
CA LEU A 187 1.28 -8.48 27.03
C LEU A 187 0.58 -8.31 25.68
N ARG A 188 1.21 -8.81 24.61
CA ARG A 188 0.58 -9.07 23.32
C ARG A 188 -0.73 -9.82 23.52
N GLY A 189 -1.74 -9.50 22.71
CA GLY A 189 -3.08 -10.07 22.83
C GLY A 189 -3.96 -9.46 23.93
N THR A 190 -3.42 -8.56 24.76
CA THR A 190 -4.22 -7.78 25.73
C THR A 190 -4.60 -6.42 25.15
N ARG A 191 -5.49 -5.69 25.84
CA ARG A 191 -6.04 -4.41 25.37
C ARG A 191 -5.87 -3.26 26.35
N THR A 192 -5.32 -3.50 27.54
CA THR A 192 -5.28 -2.50 28.61
C THR A 192 -3.87 -1.98 28.80
N LEU A 193 -3.73 -0.65 28.84
CA LEU A 193 -2.48 0.04 29.13
C LEU A 193 -2.65 0.85 30.42
N SER A 194 -1.70 0.68 31.36
CA SER A 194 -1.58 1.55 32.54
C SER A 194 -0.83 2.81 32.14
N LEU A 195 -1.37 3.99 32.43
CA LEU A 195 -0.81 5.28 32.01
C LEU A 195 -0.50 6.19 33.20
N SER A 196 0.46 7.08 33.00
CA SER A 196 0.81 8.15 33.94
C SER A 196 -0.28 9.23 34.06
N ASP A 197 -1.04 9.46 32.98
CA ASP A 197 -2.19 10.38 32.94
C ASP A 197 -3.25 9.84 31.96
N THR A 198 -4.53 9.99 32.33
CA THR A 198 -5.69 9.68 31.48
C THR A 198 -6.66 10.85 31.36
N SER A 199 -6.35 12.01 31.93
CA SER A 199 -7.25 13.16 32.06
C SER A 199 -7.66 13.81 30.72
N ASN A 200 -6.82 13.66 29.70
CA ASN A 200 -7.05 14.20 28.35
C ASN A 200 -7.42 13.11 27.32
N ILE A 201 -7.84 11.93 27.79
CA ILE A 201 -8.21 10.80 26.92
C ILE A 201 -9.72 10.59 26.96
N SER A 202 -10.32 10.41 25.79
CA SER A 202 -11.76 10.14 25.64
C SER A 202 -12.03 8.81 24.96
N VAL A 203 -13.12 8.14 25.34
CA VAL A 203 -13.62 6.96 24.61
C VAL A 203 -13.93 7.35 23.16
N GLY A 204 -13.52 6.50 22.21
CA GLY A 204 -13.62 6.70 20.76
C GLY A 204 -12.45 7.46 20.15
N GLN A 205 -11.55 8.03 20.96
CA GLN A 205 -10.38 8.76 20.47
C GLN A 205 -9.37 7.80 19.86
N TRP A 206 -8.87 8.12 18.66
CA TRP A 206 -7.71 7.44 18.08
C TRP A 206 -6.42 7.82 18.81
N VAL A 207 -5.65 6.81 19.18
CA VAL A 207 -4.34 6.94 19.80
C VAL A 207 -3.31 6.08 19.10
N ARG A 208 -2.05 6.41 19.34
CA ARG A 208 -0.87 5.68 18.89
C ARG A 208 -0.09 5.20 20.08
N VAL A 209 0.25 3.92 20.09
CA VAL A 209 1.20 3.34 21.03
C VAL A 209 2.54 3.27 20.31
N ILE A 210 3.53 4.00 20.81
CA ILE A 210 4.89 4.04 20.25
C ILE A 210 5.85 3.43 21.26
N GLN A 211 6.73 2.55 20.78
CA GLN A 211 7.81 1.96 21.56
C GLN A 211 9.16 2.35 20.94
N THR A 212 10.12 2.73 21.76
CA THR A 212 11.45 3.16 21.32
C THR A 212 12.52 2.50 22.18
N ASP A 213 13.60 2.09 21.57
CA ASP A 213 14.64 1.36 22.28
C ASP A 213 16.03 1.82 21.86
N GLY A 214 16.94 1.85 22.83
CA GLY A 214 18.32 2.29 22.64
C GLY A 214 19.33 1.15 22.49
N ASP A 215 18.92 -0.12 22.62
CA ASP A 215 19.85 -1.26 22.67
C ASP A 215 19.46 -2.47 21.81
N ARG A 216 18.56 -2.28 20.83
CA ARG A 216 18.07 -3.27 19.84
C ARG A 216 17.18 -4.36 20.41
N SER A 217 16.95 -4.39 21.71
CA SER A 217 16.10 -5.38 22.35
C SER A 217 14.63 -5.36 21.88
N LEU A 218 14.07 -4.19 21.50
CA LEU A 218 12.74 -4.12 20.86
C LEU A 218 12.75 -4.80 19.49
N MET A 219 13.77 -4.52 18.68
CA MET A 219 13.90 -5.10 17.36
C MET A 219 14.14 -6.61 17.42
N ASN A 220 14.87 -7.11 18.42
CA ASN A 220 14.99 -8.54 18.66
C ASN A 220 13.63 -9.16 19.05
N ARG A 221 12.83 -8.48 19.89
CA ARG A 221 11.47 -8.95 20.22
C ARG A 221 10.57 -9.00 18.98
N LEU A 222 10.66 -8.04 18.06
CA LEU A 222 9.95 -8.11 16.77
C LEU A 222 10.34 -9.37 15.99
N HIS A 223 11.60 -9.79 16.07
CA HIS A 223 12.11 -11.06 15.54
C HIS A 223 11.92 -12.24 16.52
N ALA A 224 10.91 -12.17 17.37
CA ALA A 224 10.51 -13.19 18.35
C ALA A 224 11.61 -13.62 19.34
N ASP A 225 12.67 -12.81 19.52
CA ASP A 225 13.91 -13.18 20.21
C ASP A 225 14.59 -14.46 19.66
N LEU A 226 14.19 -14.91 18.47
CA LEU A 226 14.72 -16.09 17.77
C LEU A 226 15.83 -15.73 16.79
N MET A 227 15.79 -14.51 16.25
CA MET A 227 16.78 -14.00 15.32
C MET A 227 17.32 -12.64 15.78
N THR A 228 18.57 -12.38 15.44
CA THR A 228 19.24 -11.12 15.76
C THR A 228 18.84 -10.05 14.74
N ALA A 229 18.23 -8.97 15.20
CA ALA A 229 17.88 -7.85 14.35
C ALA A 229 19.12 -7.06 13.87
N GLY A 230 18.94 -6.23 12.85
CA GLY A 230 19.95 -5.26 12.43
C GLY A 230 20.19 -4.17 13.46
N ASP A 231 21.33 -3.49 13.38
CA ASP A 231 21.72 -2.38 14.27
C ASP A 231 21.50 -0.99 13.65
N ASP A 232 21.16 -0.94 12.36
CA ASP A 232 20.95 0.29 11.57
C ASP A 232 19.81 1.18 12.10
N ASN A 233 18.86 0.58 12.85
CA ASN A 233 17.61 1.22 13.27
C ASN A 233 17.49 1.39 14.79
N VAL A 234 18.59 1.21 15.52
CA VAL A 234 18.60 1.37 16.98
C VAL A 234 18.38 2.85 17.34
N GLY A 235 17.46 3.12 18.25
CA GLY A 235 17.05 4.47 18.63
C GLY A 235 15.97 5.07 17.73
N ASP A 236 15.57 4.40 16.66
CA ASP A 236 14.39 4.77 15.88
C ASP A 236 13.10 4.38 16.61
N ARG A 237 11.96 4.96 16.20
CA ARG A 237 10.61 4.62 16.65
C ARG A 237 10.26 3.22 16.14
N GLY A 238 10.71 2.21 16.86
CA GLY A 238 10.77 0.83 16.38
C GLY A 238 9.43 0.14 16.11
N MET A 239 8.32 0.54 16.76
CA MET A 239 6.99 -0.02 16.50
C MET A 239 5.91 1.01 16.83
N GLU A 240 4.95 1.16 15.93
CA GLU A 240 3.83 2.08 16.06
C GLU A 240 2.50 1.37 15.79
N PHE A 241 1.60 1.41 16.79
CA PHE A 241 0.31 0.73 16.73
C PHE A 241 -0.84 1.71 16.96
N HIS A 242 -1.86 1.65 16.10
CA HIS A 242 -3.02 2.55 16.14
C HIS A 242 -4.27 1.82 16.61
N SER A 243 -5.03 2.48 17.49
CA SER A 243 -6.27 1.93 18.03
C SER A 243 -7.15 3.04 18.58
N ARG A 244 -8.48 2.88 18.56
CA ARG A 244 -9.36 3.73 19.37
C ARG A 244 -9.41 3.27 20.81
N VAL A 245 -9.63 4.22 21.71
CA VAL A 245 -9.88 3.94 23.13
C VAL A 245 -11.32 3.47 23.32
N SER A 246 -11.53 2.26 23.82
CA SER A 246 -12.86 1.72 24.12
C SER A 246 -13.32 1.99 25.56
N ALA A 247 -12.39 2.19 26.50
CA ALA A 247 -12.71 2.56 27.88
C ALA A 247 -11.59 3.42 28.50
N VAL A 248 -11.97 4.31 29.42
CA VAL A 248 -11.03 5.14 30.19
C VAL A 248 -11.36 4.97 31.67
N ASP A 249 -10.36 4.55 32.44
CA ASP A 249 -10.39 4.47 33.88
C ASP A 249 -9.33 5.40 34.49
N ALA A 250 -9.35 5.55 35.81
CA ALA A 250 -8.30 6.27 36.51
C ALA A 250 -6.96 5.51 36.38
N GLY A 251 -6.01 6.08 35.62
CA GLY A 251 -4.68 5.50 35.42
C GLY A 251 -4.59 4.37 34.40
N SER A 252 -5.65 4.08 33.65
CA SER A 252 -5.59 3.10 32.55
C SER A 252 -6.58 3.40 31.43
N ILE A 253 -6.26 2.91 30.24
CA ILE A 253 -7.15 2.89 29.08
C ILE A 253 -7.30 1.46 28.57
N THR A 254 -8.44 1.16 27.96
CA THR A 254 -8.64 -0.05 27.16
C THR A 254 -8.74 0.34 25.69
N LEU A 255 -7.97 -0.34 24.84
CA LEU A 255 -7.94 -0.21 23.39
C LEU A 255 -9.06 -1.04 22.74
N GLU A 256 -9.48 -0.67 21.53
CA GLU A 256 -10.52 -1.39 20.80
C GLU A 256 -10.07 -2.72 20.18
N ARG A 257 -8.75 -2.87 19.98
CA ARG A 257 -8.09 -4.04 19.41
C ARG A 257 -6.87 -4.44 20.23
N ASP A 258 -6.54 -5.72 20.14
CA ASP A 258 -5.47 -6.35 20.90
C ASP A 258 -4.09 -5.82 20.49
N LEU A 259 -3.18 -5.70 21.46
CA LEU A 259 -1.80 -5.29 21.25
C LEU A 259 -1.09 -6.33 20.37
N PRO A 260 -0.49 -5.95 19.23
CA PRO A 260 0.17 -6.88 18.33
C PRO A 260 1.54 -7.33 18.84
N LEU A 261 2.11 -6.59 19.80
CA LEU A 261 3.41 -6.81 20.42
C LEU A 261 3.28 -6.55 21.93
N ASP A 262 4.12 -7.18 22.73
CA ASP A 262 4.29 -6.79 24.12
C ASP A 262 4.65 -5.31 24.20
N VAL A 263 4.12 -4.64 25.22
CA VAL A 263 4.50 -3.29 25.60
C VAL A 263 5.30 -3.39 26.88
N GLU A 264 6.61 -3.14 26.80
CA GLU A 264 7.51 -3.25 27.95
C GLU A 264 8.06 -1.87 28.31
N THR A 265 7.97 -1.49 29.59
CA THR A 265 8.39 -0.17 30.12
C THR A 265 9.86 0.16 29.85
N ARG A 266 10.72 -0.85 29.66
CA ARG A 266 12.11 -0.67 29.24
C ARG A 266 12.27 -0.08 27.84
N TRP A 267 11.26 -0.16 26.98
CA TRP A 267 11.21 0.46 25.65
C TRP A 267 10.53 1.83 25.65
N THR A 268 10.52 2.50 26.81
CA THR A 268 9.96 3.85 26.98
C THR A 268 8.59 4.07 26.27
N PRO A 269 7.62 3.15 26.42
CA PRO A 269 6.38 3.21 25.66
C PRO A 269 5.52 4.44 25.99
N GLN A 270 4.98 5.05 24.95
CA GLN A 270 4.16 6.26 25.05
C GLN A 270 2.83 6.09 24.31
N VAL A 271 1.78 6.70 24.86
CA VAL A 271 0.50 6.88 24.17
C VAL A 271 0.39 8.32 23.71
N LEU A 272 0.25 8.51 22.40
CA LEU A 272 0.06 9.82 21.77
C LEU A 272 -1.31 9.89 21.10
N GLU A 273 -1.83 11.09 20.89
CA GLU A 273 -2.95 11.31 19.98
C GLU A 273 -2.57 10.85 18.56
N PHE A 274 -3.52 10.28 17.80
CA PHE A 274 -3.40 10.19 16.34
C PHE A 274 -4.07 11.42 15.73
N GLN A 275 -3.30 12.36 15.23
CA GLN A 275 -3.78 13.64 14.68
C GLN A 275 -3.09 13.93 13.34
N PRO A 276 -3.35 13.13 12.29
CA PRO A 276 -2.79 13.36 10.97
C PRO A 276 -3.22 14.73 10.44
N ARG A 277 -2.24 15.54 10.00
CA ARG A 277 -2.49 16.85 9.38
C ARG A 277 -2.91 16.76 7.93
N THR A 278 -2.66 15.62 7.31
CA THR A 278 -2.99 15.36 5.91
C THR A 278 -3.67 14.03 5.84
N SER A 279 -4.95 14.08 5.49
CA SER A 279 -5.79 12.91 5.30
C SER A 279 -6.79 13.15 4.18
N GLU A 280 -7.51 12.10 3.79
CA GLU A 280 -8.56 12.19 2.78
C GLU A 280 -8.01 12.70 1.43
N VAL A 281 -6.80 12.27 1.08
CA VAL A 281 -6.16 12.56 -0.20
C VAL A 281 -6.40 11.40 -1.16
N GLY A 282 -6.90 11.69 -2.35
CA GLY A 282 -7.21 10.69 -3.36
C GLY A 282 -6.56 10.96 -4.71
N LEU A 283 -6.10 9.90 -5.38
CA LEU A 283 -5.76 9.90 -6.80
C LEU A 283 -6.53 8.78 -7.49
N GLU A 284 -7.33 9.08 -8.50
CA GLU A 284 -8.18 8.05 -9.11
C GLU A 284 -8.53 8.24 -10.58
N HIS A 285 -8.87 7.11 -11.22
CA HIS A 285 -9.51 7.04 -12.54
C HIS A 285 -8.71 7.68 -13.69
N LEU A 286 -7.40 7.42 -13.76
CA LEU A 286 -6.52 7.93 -14.81
C LEU A 286 -5.32 7.03 -15.08
N ASN A 287 -4.55 7.32 -16.11
CA ASN A 287 -3.23 6.73 -16.31
C ASN A 287 -2.12 7.79 -16.30
N ILE A 288 -0.93 7.37 -15.86
CA ILE A 288 0.30 8.17 -15.84
C ILE A 288 1.28 7.51 -16.82
N ARG A 289 1.84 8.27 -17.75
CA ARG A 289 2.76 7.76 -18.77
C ARG A 289 4.06 8.54 -18.81
N PHE A 290 5.17 7.81 -18.64
CA PHE A 290 6.52 8.31 -18.86
C PHE A 290 7.07 7.91 -20.25
N PRO A 291 8.17 8.52 -20.71
CA PRO A 291 8.79 8.21 -21.99
C PRO A 291 9.30 6.77 -22.06
N GLU A 292 9.37 6.25 -23.28
CA GLU A 292 9.92 4.93 -23.58
C GLU A 292 11.45 4.98 -23.54
N THR A 293 12.02 4.77 -22.35
CA THR A 293 13.46 4.71 -22.11
C THR A 293 13.88 3.35 -21.60
N THR A 294 15.11 2.93 -21.89
CA THR A 294 15.74 1.81 -21.18
C THR A 294 15.86 2.14 -19.70
N TYR A 295 15.52 1.20 -18.82
CA TYR A 295 15.76 1.36 -17.39
C TYR A 295 17.27 1.38 -17.12
N PRO A 296 17.82 2.45 -16.51
CA PRO A 296 19.26 2.61 -16.34
C PRO A 296 19.87 1.57 -15.38
N GLY A 297 19.06 0.94 -14.53
CA GLY A 297 19.46 -0.09 -13.60
C GLY A 297 19.26 0.34 -12.14
N HIS A 298 19.34 -0.64 -11.24
CA HIS A 298 19.12 -0.47 -9.81
C HIS A 298 20.03 0.62 -9.23
N PHE A 299 19.40 1.61 -8.57
CA PHE A 299 20.01 2.80 -7.98
C PHE A 299 20.60 3.80 -8.99
N LEU A 300 20.16 3.75 -10.23
CA LEU A 300 20.55 4.69 -11.29
C LEU A 300 19.32 5.44 -11.85
N GLU A 301 18.21 5.41 -11.13
CA GLU A 301 16.91 5.96 -11.55
C GLU A 301 17.02 7.46 -11.82
N LEU A 302 16.51 7.87 -12.99
CA LEU A 302 16.42 9.28 -13.34
C LEU A 302 15.24 9.95 -12.63
N GLY A 303 14.30 9.14 -12.13
CA GLY A 303 13.15 9.59 -11.37
C GLY A 303 11.89 9.70 -12.22
N TYR A 304 11.62 8.69 -13.05
CA TYR A 304 10.28 8.49 -13.62
C TYR A 304 9.35 7.90 -12.53
N ASN A 305 9.12 8.67 -11.47
CA ASN A 305 8.40 8.23 -10.27
C ASN A 305 6.98 8.80 -10.29
N ALA A 306 5.96 7.92 -10.26
CA ALA A 306 4.58 8.32 -10.52
C ALA A 306 3.92 8.97 -9.31
N VAL A 307 3.79 8.22 -8.20
CA VAL A 307 3.03 8.65 -7.02
C VAL A 307 3.86 8.51 -5.76
N HIS A 308 3.90 9.55 -4.93
CA HIS A 308 4.52 9.50 -3.61
C HIS A 308 3.65 10.19 -2.56
N PHE A 309 3.05 9.40 -1.68
CA PHE A 309 2.36 9.88 -0.48
C PHE A 309 3.24 9.67 0.74
N SER A 310 3.45 10.71 1.54
CA SER A 310 4.31 10.65 2.71
C SER A 310 3.65 11.28 3.93
N GLY A 311 3.52 10.54 5.04
CA GLY A 311 2.95 11.06 6.28
C GLY A 311 1.43 11.33 6.22
N LEU A 312 0.70 10.55 5.43
CA LEU A 312 -0.75 10.67 5.27
C LEU A 312 -1.51 9.65 6.12
N ALA A 313 -2.79 9.93 6.36
CA ALA A 313 -3.73 8.95 6.89
C ALA A 313 -5.01 8.89 6.06
N HIS A 314 -5.74 7.77 6.10
CA HIS A 314 -7.08 7.67 5.50
C HIS A 314 -7.13 8.22 4.05
N SER A 315 -6.18 7.78 3.23
CA SER A 315 -5.96 8.29 1.87
C SER A 315 -5.96 7.12 0.88
N TRP A 316 -6.02 7.40 -0.41
CA TRP A 316 -6.08 6.32 -1.41
C TRP A 316 -5.50 6.66 -2.77
N VAL A 317 -5.12 5.59 -3.48
CA VAL A 317 -4.90 5.56 -4.93
C VAL A 317 -5.84 4.49 -5.49
N ARG A 318 -6.67 4.81 -6.49
CA ARG A 318 -7.68 3.87 -7.02
C ARG A 318 -7.81 3.91 -8.53
N ASP A 319 -7.82 2.76 -9.20
CA ASP A 319 -8.06 2.66 -10.64
C ASP A 319 -7.06 3.51 -11.44
N VAL A 320 -5.77 3.22 -11.24
CA VAL A 320 -4.65 3.95 -11.86
C VAL A 320 -3.75 3.00 -12.65
N ALA A 321 -3.50 3.32 -13.92
CA ALA A 321 -2.45 2.64 -14.69
C ALA A 321 -1.18 3.50 -14.75
N ILE A 322 -0.02 2.88 -14.60
CA ILE A 322 1.27 3.55 -14.65
C ILE A 322 2.14 2.86 -15.69
N TYR A 323 2.59 3.64 -16.67
CA TYR A 323 3.41 3.16 -17.77
C TYR A 323 4.82 3.73 -17.73
N ASN A 324 5.80 2.84 -17.91
CA ASN A 324 7.22 3.19 -18.10
C ASN A 324 7.88 3.88 -16.88
N ALA A 325 7.40 3.58 -15.68
CA ALA A 325 7.93 4.18 -14.46
C ALA A 325 9.24 3.52 -13.97
N ASP A 326 10.10 4.34 -13.37
CA ASP A 326 11.17 3.86 -12.49
C ASP A 326 10.61 3.49 -11.11
N TYR A 327 9.55 4.18 -10.68
CA TYR A 327 8.88 3.96 -9.39
C TYR A 327 7.37 4.13 -9.56
N GLY A 328 6.59 3.10 -9.24
CA GLY A 328 5.13 3.12 -9.35
C GLY A 328 4.47 3.95 -8.24
N VAL A 329 3.85 3.27 -7.27
CA VAL A 329 3.19 3.91 -6.12
C VAL A 329 4.05 3.73 -4.89
N ASN A 330 4.48 4.84 -4.28
CA ASN A 330 5.19 4.85 -3.01
C ASN A 330 4.30 5.48 -1.93
N ILE A 331 3.99 4.73 -0.87
CA ILE A 331 3.43 5.31 0.36
C ILE A 331 4.46 5.16 1.47
N THR A 332 4.75 6.25 2.17
CA THR A 332 5.80 6.27 3.20
C THR A 332 5.30 6.87 4.50
N SER A 333 5.47 6.19 5.63
CA SER A 333 4.90 6.64 6.93
C SER A 333 3.40 6.98 6.84
N CYS A 334 2.66 6.23 6.02
CA CYS A 334 1.22 6.40 5.86
C CYS A 334 0.48 5.36 6.70
N PHE A 335 -0.74 5.70 7.13
CA PHE A 335 -1.58 4.80 7.92
C PHE A 335 -3.01 4.74 7.38
N PHE A 336 -3.64 3.57 7.45
CA PHE A 336 -5.01 3.39 6.95
C PHE A 336 -5.19 3.89 5.51
N THR A 337 -4.19 3.63 4.66
CA THR A 337 -4.17 4.05 3.25
C THR A 337 -4.44 2.85 2.36
N THR A 338 -5.27 3.03 1.33
CA THR A 338 -5.60 1.97 0.37
C THR A 338 -5.03 2.28 -1.00
N VAL A 339 -4.26 1.35 -1.56
CA VAL A 339 -3.84 1.34 -2.97
C VAL A 339 -4.63 0.25 -3.68
N GLN A 340 -5.56 0.64 -4.54
CA GLN A 340 -6.55 -0.24 -5.15
C GLN A 340 -6.56 -0.17 -6.68
N ASP A 341 -6.73 -1.31 -7.35
CA ASP A 341 -6.96 -1.37 -8.81
C ASP A 341 -5.82 -0.71 -9.63
N VAL A 342 -4.57 -0.96 -9.22
CA VAL A 342 -3.37 -0.37 -9.84
C VAL A 342 -2.74 -1.33 -10.86
N VAL A 343 -2.46 -0.81 -12.06
CA VAL A 343 -1.78 -1.53 -13.14
C VAL A 343 -0.39 -0.94 -13.36
N LEU A 344 0.64 -1.78 -13.35
CA LEU A 344 2.01 -1.39 -13.70
C LEU A 344 2.44 -2.09 -14.98
N ASP A 345 2.78 -1.32 -16.01
CA ASP A 345 3.16 -1.87 -17.31
C ASP A 345 4.19 -1.00 -18.05
N THR A 346 4.63 -1.46 -19.21
CA THR A 346 5.47 -0.70 -20.14
C THR A 346 4.90 -0.74 -21.55
N THR A 347 5.04 0.37 -22.27
CA THR A 347 4.63 0.46 -23.68
C THR A 347 5.76 0.08 -24.64
N ALA A 348 6.98 -0.09 -24.12
CA ALA A 348 8.16 -0.56 -24.84
C ALA A 348 9.01 -1.49 -23.96
N ASP A 349 10.03 -2.12 -24.57
CA ASP A 349 11.04 -2.87 -23.83
C ASP A 349 11.95 -1.90 -23.04
N ARG A 350 11.94 -2.03 -21.71
CA ARG A 350 12.81 -1.27 -20.81
C ARG A 350 13.97 -2.11 -20.26
N GLY A 351 14.05 -3.40 -20.59
CA GLY A 351 14.99 -4.36 -20.04
C GLY A 351 14.33 -5.44 -19.18
N THR A 352 15.15 -6.31 -18.57
CA THR A 352 14.67 -7.44 -17.76
C THR A 352 13.94 -7.00 -16.49
N SER A 353 14.45 -5.96 -15.83
CA SER A 353 13.70 -5.17 -14.85
C SER A 353 13.38 -3.83 -15.47
N VAL A 354 12.20 -3.29 -15.23
CA VAL A 354 11.69 -2.09 -15.90
C VAL A 354 11.73 -0.83 -15.04
N GLY A 355 11.92 -1.01 -13.74
CA GLY A 355 11.98 0.03 -12.71
C GLY A 355 12.50 -0.55 -11.40
N HIS A 356 12.64 0.30 -10.39
CA HIS A 356 13.13 -0.01 -9.07
C HIS A 356 12.04 -0.63 -8.19
N HIS A 357 11.02 0.13 -7.82
CA HIS A 357 9.88 -0.33 -7.01
C HIS A 357 8.56 -0.21 -7.78
N GLY A 358 7.74 -1.26 -7.72
CA GLY A 358 6.39 -1.25 -8.24
C GLY A 358 5.42 -0.58 -7.27
N LEU A 359 5.00 -1.33 -6.25
CA LEU A 359 4.14 -0.86 -5.16
C LEU A 359 4.92 -0.94 -3.85
N ASN A 360 5.21 0.20 -3.23
CA ASN A 360 6.03 0.29 -2.03
C ASN A 360 5.23 0.80 -0.83
N ASN A 361 5.34 0.08 0.29
CA ASN A 361 5.05 0.58 1.63
C ASN A 361 6.36 0.76 2.40
N GLY A 362 6.78 2.00 2.58
CA GLY A 362 7.97 2.35 3.34
C GLY A 362 7.66 2.95 4.70
N HIS A 363 7.88 2.26 5.81
CA HIS A 363 7.35 2.68 7.11
C HIS A 363 5.80 2.77 7.10
N GLY A 364 5.20 2.98 8.26
CA GLY A 364 3.74 3.07 8.39
C GLY A 364 3.07 1.72 8.55
N GLY A 365 1.76 1.67 8.66
CA GLY A 365 1.06 0.45 9.05
C GLY A 365 -0.44 0.50 8.82
N ASP A 366 -1.09 -0.66 8.95
CA ASP A 366 -2.51 -0.85 8.65
C ASP A 366 -2.88 -0.31 7.25
N ASN A 367 -1.98 -0.47 6.26
CA ASN A 367 -2.21 -0.11 4.85
C ASN A 367 -2.67 -1.32 4.04
N LEU A 368 -3.45 -1.08 2.99
CA LEU A 368 -4.02 -2.13 2.14
C LEU A 368 -3.63 -1.91 0.67
N PHE A 369 -3.03 -2.92 0.05
CA PHE A 369 -2.83 -3.02 -1.39
C PHE A 369 -3.75 -4.12 -1.92
N ILE A 370 -4.70 -3.75 -2.77
CA ILE A 370 -5.78 -4.65 -3.20
C ILE A 370 -6.06 -4.53 -4.70
N GLY A 371 -6.20 -5.64 -5.42
CA GLY A 371 -6.52 -5.58 -6.84
C GLY A 371 -5.40 -4.92 -7.65
N PHE A 372 -4.26 -5.58 -7.83
CA PHE A 372 -3.16 -5.01 -8.61
C PHE A 372 -2.69 -5.95 -9.71
N ASP A 373 -2.23 -5.36 -10.82
CA ASP A 373 -1.66 -6.07 -11.97
C ASP A 373 -0.24 -5.57 -12.22
N VAL A 374 0.77 -6.35 -11.82
CA VAL A 374 2.19 -6.06 -12.07
C VAL A 374 2.66 -6.84 -13.30
N ASN A 375 2.42 -6.28 -14.48
CA ASN A 375 2.66 -6.96 -15.77
C ASN A 375 4.15 -7.04 -16.15
N LYS A 376 5.01 -6.31 -15.43
CA LYS A 376 6.44 -6.19 -15.70
C LYS A 376 7.23 -6.28 -14.41
N ARG A 377 8.41 -6.87 -14.49
CA ARG A 377 9.30 -7.06 -13.35
C ARG A 377 9.95 -5.74 -12.97
N PHE A 378 9.74 -5.29 -11.75
CA PHE A 378 10.57 -4.29 -11.09
C PHE A 378 11.76 -5.01 -10.42
N VAL A 379 12.69 -4.26 -9.83
CA VAL A 379 13.68 -4.86 -8.91
C VAL A 379 12.95 -5.37 -7.67
N HIS A 380 11.99 -4.58 -7.19
CA HIS A 380 11.10 -4.85 -6.08
C HIS A 380 9.65 -4.65 -6.54
N ASP A 381 8.89 -5.74 -6.77
CA ASP A 381 7.53 -5.63 -7.33
C ASP A 381 6.55 -5.11 -6.27
N LEU A 382 6.51 -5.77 -5.12
CA LEU A 382 5.69 -5.40 -3.95
C LEU A 382 6.60 -5.29 -2.73
N THR A 383 6.79 -4.10 -2.16
CA THR A 383 7.72 -3.89 -1.06
C THR A 383 7.00 -3.58 0.25
N ASN A 384 7.43 -4.24 1.32
CA ASN A 384 7.14 -3.84 2.69
C ASN A 384 8.44 -3.72 3.50
N GLU A 385 8.64 -2.58 4.16
CA GLU A 385 9.91 -2.27 4.81
C GLU A 385 9.74 -1.38 6.06
N TRP A 386 10.79 -1.34 6.90
CA TRP A 386 10.92 -0.43 8.06
C TRP A 386 9.81 -0.52 9.10
N TYR A 387 9.84 -1.57 9.94
CA TYR A 387 8.94 -1.80 11.08
C TYR A 387 7.45 -1.64 10.77
N ALA A 388 7.12 -1.71 9.49
CA ALA A 388 5.76 -1.60 9.02
C ALA A 388 4.93 -2.75 9.58
N THR A 389 3.75 -2.42 10.10
CA THR A 389 2.95 -3.36 10.89
C THR A 389 1.52 -3.43 10.38
N GLY A 390 0.99 -4.64 10.25
CA GLY A 390 -0.40 -4.85 9.83
C GLY A 390 -0.68 -4.49 8.37
N VAL A 391 0.35 -4.47 7.52
CA VAL A 391 0.20 -4.21 6.08
C VAL A 391 -0.35 -5.44 5.37
N VAL A 392 -1.29 -5.23 4.43
CA VAL A 392 -1.95 -6.30 3.67
C VAL A 392 -1.73 -6.08 2.18
N PHE A 393 -1.28 -7.13 1.49
CA PHE A 393 -1.33 -7.25 0.03
C PHE A 393 -2.31 -8.36 -0.32
N THR A 394 -3.27 -8.07 -1.20
CA THR A 394 -4.32 -9.04 -1.51
C THR A 394 -4.95 -8.88 -2.88
N GLN A 395 -5.55 -9.95 -3.39
CA GLN A 395 -6.34 -10.00 -4.63
C GLN A 395 -5.60 -9.42 -5.84
N GLY A 396 -4.28 -9.61 -5.88
CA GLY A 396 -3.42 -9.08 -6.94
C GLY A 396 -2.72 -10.19 -7.70
N ARG A 397 -2.14 -9.83 -8.84
CA ARG A 397 -1.36 -10.73 -9.67
C ARG A 397 -0.17 -10.03 -10.32
N GLY A 398 0.77 -10.82 -10.80
CA GLY A 398 1.85 -10.30 -11.62
C GLY A 398 2.51 -11.34 -12.51
N LEU A 399 3.46 -10.89 -13.33
CA LEU A 399 4.15 -11.75 -14.29
C LEU A 399 5.01 -12.84 -13.62
N ASP A 400 5.70 -12.46 -12.54
CA ASP A 400 6.59 -13.29 -11.73
C ASP A 400 6.91 -12.43 -10.51
N LEU A 401 6.01 -12.36 -9.52
CA LEU A 401 6.06 -11.36 -8.44
C LEU A 401 7.21 -11.62 -7.46
N ALA A 402 7.99 -10.59 -7.17
CA ALA A 402 8.80 -10.48 -5.97
C ALA A 402 8.01 -9.80 -4.84
N MET A 403 7.67 -10.58 -3.81
CA MET A 403 7.19 -10.03 -2.54
C MET A 403 8.43 -9.67 -1.72
N ASP A 404 8.80 -8.40 -1.79
CA ASP A 404 10.03 -7.85 -1.24
C ASP A 404 9.87 -7.49 0.23
N HIS A 405 10.34 -8.40 1.08
CA HIS A 405 10.50 -8.21 2.53
C HIS A 405 11.84 -7.50 2.76
N HIS A 406 11.85 -6.17 2.66
CA HIS A 406 13.06 -5.37 2.43
C HIS A 406 13.99 -5.20 3.66
N ARG A 407 13.89 -6.09 4.67
CA ARG A 407 14.56 -6.00 5.97
C ARG A 407 14.07 -4.81 6.79
N ALA A 408 14.77 -4.49 7.89
CA ALA A 408 14.35 -3.47 8.85
C ALA A 408 13.06 -3.82 9.61
N ALA A 409 12.84 -5.11 9.86
CA ALA A 409 11.77 -5.65 10.72
C ALA A 409 10.31 -5.37 10.33
N PRO A 410 9.89 -5.42 9.04
CA PRO A 410 8.46 -5.45 8.73
C PRO A 410 7.81 -6.59 9.52
N TYR A 411 6.73 -6.31 10.23
CA TYR A 411 6.17 -7.17 11.26
C TYR A 411 4.71 -7.50 10.94
N ALA A 412 4.38 -8.79 10.94
CA ALA A 412 3.04 -9.27 10.63
C ALA A 412 2.49 -8.67 9.31
N THR A 413 3.22 -8.81 8.20
CA THR A 413 2.62 -8.57 6.87
C THR A 413 1.69 -9.72 6.52
N LEU A 414 0.58 -9.43 5.87
CA LEU A 414 -0.30 -10.44 5.29
C LEU A 414 -0.24 -10.39 3.76
N TRP A 415 0.13 -11.51 3.16
CA TRP A 415 0.05 -11.77 1.73
C TRP A 415 -1.09 -12.75 1.52
N THR A 416 -2.22 -12.32 0.97
CA THR A 416 -3.40 -13.20 0.87
C THR A 416 -4.14 -13.13 -0.45
N GLU A 417 -4.47 -14.29 -1.05
CA GLU A 417 -5.16 -14.36 -2.35
C GLU A 417 -4.36 -13.62 -3.44
N ILE A 418 -3.09 -14.01 -3.64
CA ILE A 418 -2.21 -13.41 -4.65
C ILE A 418 -1.77 -14.48 -5.66
N ASP A 419 -1.88 -14.14 -6.95
CA ASP A 419 -1.29 -14.92 -8.04
C ASP A 419 0.12 -14.38 -8.35
N THR A 420 1.13 -15.15 -7.97
CA THR A 420 2.54 -14.76 -8.17
C THR A 420 3.01 -14.91 -9.62
N GLY A 421 2.15 -15.39 -10.52
CA GLY A 421 2.47 -15.67 -11.92
C GLY A 421 3.40 -16.86 -12.02
N GLN A 422 4.58 -16.66 -12.58
CA GLN A 422 5.53 -17.77 -12.77
C GLN A 422 6.02 -18.42 -11.46
N GLY A 423 5.86 -17.77 -10.31
CA GLY A 423 6.24 -18.32 -9.00
C GLY A 423 7.75 -18.53 -8.79
N LYS A 424 8.62 -17.87 -9.56
CA LYS A 424 10.08 -18.12 -9.50
C LYS A 424 10.81 -17.19 -8.55
N ARG A 425 10.18 -16.09 -8.16
CA ARG A 425 10.81 -15.06 -7.32
C ARG A 425 9.99 -14.57 -6.11
N PRO A 426 9.00 -15.31 -5.56
CA PRO A 426 8.16 -14.80 -4.47
C PRO A 426 8.96 -14.32 -3.25
N PHE A 427 10.15 -14.87 -3.02
CA PHE A 427 11.06 -14.50 -1.92
C PHE A 427 12.35 -13.81 -2.37
N THR A 428 12.38 -13.28 -3.59
CA THR A 428 13.50 -12.42 -4.01
C THR A 428 13.32 -11.06 -3.35
N SER A 429 14.12 -10.83 -2.32
CA SER A 429 14.03 -9.62 -1.49
C SER A 429 15.35 -8.88 -1.41
N GLY A 430 15.26 -7.56 -1.27
CA GLY A 430 16.38 -6.65 -1.14
C GLY A 430 16.73 -6.33 0.31
N GLY A 431 17.28 -5.13 0.48
CA GLY A 431 17.55 -4.54 1.79
C GLY A 431 19.01 -4.72 2.17
N SER A 432 19.56 -3.72 2.85
CA SER A 432 20.94 -3.79 3.32
C SER A 432 21.10 -4.90 4.35
N ALA A 433 22.13 -5.73 4.22
CA ALA A 433 22.29 -6.94 5.04
C ALA A 433 22.51 -6.64 6.54
N ASN A 434 22.98 -5.43 6.87
CA ASN A 434 23.10 -4.94 8.25
C ASN A 434 21.73 -4.69 8.92
N ARG A 435 20.62 -4.67 8.17
CA ARG A 435 19.26 -4.44 8.69
C ARG A 435 18.58 -5.70 9.24
N GLY A 436 19.33 -6.79 9.42
CA GLY A 436 18.83 -8.04 9.99
C GLY A 436 18.06 -8.90 8.98
N PRO A 437 17.29 -9.90 9.43
CA PRO A 437 16.47 -10.77 8.57
C PRO A 437 15.55 -9.99 7.62
N HIS A 438 15.08 -10.66 6.56
CA HIS A 438 14.19 -10.06 5.56
C HIS A 438 12.86 -9.61 6.16
N THR A 439 12.32 -10.37 7.12
CA THR A 439 11.11 -10.01 7.85
C THR A 439 11.22 -10.31 9.34
N ALA A 440 10.45 -9.57 10.14
CA ALA A 440 10.20 -9.90 11.53
C ALA A 440 9.10 -10.97 11.66
N ALA A 441 8.68 -11.25 12.89
CA ALA A 441 7.76 -12.34 13.18
C ALA A 441 6.37 -12.16 12.56
N TYR A 442 5.69 -13.28 12.36
CA TYR A 442 4.28 -13.40 11.98
C TYR A 442 3.93 -12.92 10.57
N ASP A 443 4.92 -12.75 9.70
CA ASP A 443 4.68 -12.64 8.26
C ASP A 443 3.90 -13.87 7.76
N THR A 444 2.77 -13.64 7.11
CA THR A 444 1.79 -14.67 6.82
C THR A 444 1.49 -14.71 5.33
N LEU A 445 1.77 -15.86 4.72
CA LEU A 445 1.44 -16.19 3.35
C LEU A 445 0.20 -17.09 3.38
N TRP A 446 -0.88 -16.63 2.74
CA TRP A 446 -2.19 -17.26 2.82
C TRP A 446 -2.86 -17.34 1.44
N ASN A 447 -3.12 -18.54 0.91
CA ASN A 447 -3.70 -18.68 -0.43
C ASN A 447 -2.86 -17.97 -1.52
N LEU A 448 -1.66 -18.49 -1.77
CA LEU A 448 -0.80 -17.99 -2.85
C LEU A 448 -0.74 -18.98 -4.00
N THR A 449 -1.08 -18.52 -5.20
CA THR A 449 -1.08 -19.31 -6.43
C THR A 449 0.10 -18.94 -7.34
N ALA A 450 0.43 -19.86 -8.24
CA ALA A 450 1.51 -19.74 -9.21
C ALA A 450 1.34 -20.77 -10.34
N ASP A 451 1.96 -20.51 -11.48
CA ASP A 451 2.06 -21.45 -12.62
C ASP A 451 2.87 -22.72 -12.28
N ALA A 452 3.74 -22.63 -11.28
CA ALA A 452 4.63 -23.70 -10.86
C ALA A 452 4.77 -23.74 -9.33
N ASP A 453 5.24 -24.87 -8.81
CA ASP A 453 5.52 -25.00 -7.37
C ASP A 453 6.60 -24.00 -6.95
N MET A 454 6.28 -23.22 -5.91
CA MET A 454 7.20 -22.28 -5.31
C MET A 454 8.03 -22.97 -4.22
N ASP A 455 9.32 -22.67 -4.18
CA ASP A 455 10.20 -23.08 -3.07
C ASP A 455 9.87 -22.25 -1.82
N LEU A 456 10.00 -22.84 -0.62
CA LEU A 456 10.06 -22.07 0.61
C LEU A 456 11.31 -21.16 0.62
N PRO A 457 11.28 -20.01 1.34
CA PRO A 457 12.44 -19.13 1.40
C PRO A 457 13.63 -19.81 2.13
N PRO A 458 14.84 -19.23 2.06
CA PRO A 458 15.95 -19.66 2.90
C PRO A 458 15.55 -19.75 4.38
N ASP A 459 16.07 -20.74 5.10
CA ASP A 459 15.66 -21.02 6.48
C ASP A 459 15.88 -19.83 7.45
N ASP A 460 16.73 -18.87 7.11
CA ASP A 460 17.04 -17.65 7.87
C ASP A 460 16.32 -16.38 7.35
N TYR A 461 15.23 -16.54 6.60
CA TYR A 461 14.50 -15.42 6.01
C TYR A 461 13.81 -14.52 7.05
N GLY A 462 13.16 -15.14 8.04
CA GLY A 462 12.50 -14.47 9.15
C GLY A 462 11.99 -15.50 10.17
N PRO A 463 11.75 -15.14 11.43
CA PRO A 463 11.24 -16.06 12.44
C PRO A 463 9.70 -16.13 12.41
N ARG A 464 9.12 -17.23 12.90
CA ARG A 464 7.66 -17.37 13.09
C ARG A 464 6.81 -16.98 11.88
N MET A 465 7.27 -17.29 10.68
CA MET A 465 6.48 -17.11 9.46
C MET A 465 5.39 -18.17 9.38
N ASN A 466 4.27 -17.82 8.75
CA ASN A 466 3.15 -18.73 8.52
C ASN A 466 2.94 -18.95 7.02
N PHE A 467 2.85 -20.22 6.61
CA PHE A 467 2.59 -20.62 5.23
C PHE A 467 1.33 -21.49 5.20
N VAL A 468 0.23 -20.96 4.67
CA VAL A 468 -1.09 -21.60 4.68
C VAL A 468 -1.71 -21.54 3.29
N GLY A 469 -2.00 -22.69 2.68
CA GLY A 469 -2.53 -22.74 1.30
C GLY A 469 -1.58 -22.09 0.30
N PHE A 470 -0.38 -22.66 0.16
CA PHE A 470 0.70 -22.10 -0.63
C PHE A 470 1.09 -23.11 -1.71
N ARG A 471 1.14 -22.69 -2.99
CA ARG A 471 1.51 -23.58 -4.10
C ARG A 471 2.98 -24.02 -3.96
N THR A 472 3.22 -25.23 -3.47
CA THR A 472 4.57 -25.76 -3.22
C THR A 472 4.63 -27.28 -3.30
N ALA A 473 5.84 -27.80 -3.54
CA ALA A 473 6.18 -29.21 -3.37
C ALA A 473 6.63 -29.56 -1.94
N ALA A 474 6.84 -28.55 -1.07
CA ALA A 474 7.22 -28.78 0.32
C ALA A 474 6.09 -29.46 1.11
N THR A 475 6.44 -30.41 1.97
CA THR A 475 5.48 -31.11 2.85
C THR A 475 5.60 -30.67 4.31
N GLU A 476 6.66 -29.93 4.65
CA GLU A 476 6.93 -29.39 5.98
C GLU A 476 7.82 -28.15 5.87
N ALA A 477 7.82 -27.30 6.90
CA ALA A 477 8.80 -26.23 7.03
C ALA A 477 10.10 -26.76 7.65
N THR A 478 11.24 -26.35 7.08
CA THR A 478 12.58 -26.77 7.52
C THR A 478 13.29 -25.78 8.44
N SER A 479 12.78 -24.55 8.53
CA SER A 479 13.44 -23.49 9.29
C SER A 479 13.51 -23.82 10.79
N PRO A 480 14.67 -23.58 11.44
CA PRO A 480 14.79 -23.72 12.88
C PRO A 480 14.11 -22.58 13.66
N TYR A 481 13.57 -21.56 12.98
CA TYR A 481 12.99 -20.37 13.59
C TYR A 481 11.46 -20.43 13.71
N ASP A 482 10.94 -21.63 14.00
CA ASP A 482 9.55 -21.85 14.41
C ASP A 482 8.53 -21.41 13.35
N TRP A 483 8.70 -21.83 12.10
CA TRP A 483 7.72 -21.61 11.05
C TRP A 483 6.48 -22.47 11.24
N TRP A 484 5.32 -21.93 10.87
CA TRP A 484 4.06 -22.66 10.78
C TRP A 484 3.77 -23.02 9.32
N PHE A 485 3.41 -24.27 9.06
CA PHE A 485 3.20 -24.77 7.71
C PHE A 485 1.95 -25.64 7.61
N GLU A 486 1.06 -25.27 6.71
CA GLU A 486 -0.17 -25.96 6.34
C GLU A 486 -0.18 -26.20 4.83
N GLY A 487 0.39 -27.34 4.42
CA GLY A 487 0.62 -27.72 3.01
C GLY A 487 -0.62 -28.20 2.26
N MET A 488 -1.72 -27.46 2.36
CA MET A 488 -2.91 -27.64 1.52
C MET A 488 -2.79 -26.87 0.20
N ALA A 489 -3.52 -27.30 -0.83
CA ALA A 489 -3.57 -26.58 -2.09
C ALA A 489 -4.29 -25.24 -1.89
N PRO A 490 -3.82 -24.13 -2.50
CA PRO A 490 -4.48 -22.83 -2.37
C PRO A 490 -5.96 -22.83 -2.76
N GLU A 491 -6.34 -23.60 -3.78
CA GLU A 491 -7.72 -23.74 -4.25
C GLU A 491 -8.65 -24.48 -3.29
N ASP A 492 -8.10 -25.25 -2.34
CA ASP A 492 -8.87 -25.99 -1.34
C ASP A 492 -9.02 -25.21 -0.03
N LEU A 493 -8.23 -24.15 0.19
CA LEU A 493 -8.21 -23.38 1.43
C LEU A 493 -9.45 -22.48 1.57
N ASP A 494 -10.14 -22.61 2.71
CA ASP A 494 -11.27 -21.78 3.10
C ASP A 494 -11.06 -21.17 4.51
N PRO A 495 -11.19 -19.85 4.70
CA PRO A 495 -11.46 -18.84 3.67
C PRO A 495 -10.24 -18.63 2.75
N PRO A 496 -10.46 -18.32 1.46
CA PRO A 496 -9.36 -18.03 0.55
C PRO A 496 -8.64 -16.71 0.89
N ASN A 497 -9.35 -15.77 1.51
CA ASN A 497 -8.82 -14.46 1.86
C ASN A 497 -8.95 -14.20 3.36
N LEU A 498 -7.82 -14.22 4.06
CA LEU A 498 -7.81 -14.05 5.51
C LEU A 498 -8.20 -12.63 5.93
N TRP A 499 -7.79 -11.61 5.18
CA TRP A 499 -8.13 -10.21 5.49
C TRP A 499 -9.63 -9.97 5.38
N LEU A 500 -10.27 -10.44 4.30
CA LEU A 500 -11.71 -10.34 4.13
C LEU A 500 -12.46 -11.09 5.23
N ALA A 501 -12.02 -12.31 5.58
CA ALA A 501 -12.65 -13.10 6.63
C ALA A 501 -12.52 -12.43 8.01
N GLN A 502 -11.35 -11.87 8.34
CA GLN A 502 -11.16 -11.11 9.58
C GLN A 502 -12.01 -9.84 9.61
N ARG A 503 -12.10 -9.14 8.49
CA ARG A 503 -12.93 -7.95 8.36
C ARG A 503 -14.41 -8.28 8.51
N GLU A 504 -14.88 -9.35 7.90
CA GLU A 504 -16.25 -9.85 8.06
C GLU A 504 -16.54 -10.27 9.50
N LYS A 505 -15.61 -10.96 10.17
CA LYS A 505 -15.75 -11.29 11.60
C LYS A 505 -15.91 -10.04 12.47
N ARG A 506 -15.15 -8.98 12.18
CA ARG A 506 -15.18 -7.73 12.96
C ARG A 506 -16.39 -6.84 12.65
N LEU A 507 -16.73 -6.67 11.37
CA LEU A 507 -17.70 -5.66 10.91
C LEU A 507 -19.02 -6.25 10.38
N GLY A 508 -19.10 -7.58 10.24
CA GLY A 508 -20.13 -8.26 9.48
C GLY A 508 -19.86 -8.27 7.97
N PRO A 509 -20.67 -9.01 7.20
CA PRO A 509 -20.53 -9.08 5.75
C PRO A 509 -20.73 -7.70 5.14
N THR A 510 -19.86 -7.31 4.22
CA THR A 510 -20.15 -6.19 3.32
C THR A 510 -21.35 -6.55 2.46
N GLY A 511 -22.44 -5.79 2.56
CA GLY A 511 -23.54 -5.89 1.60
C GLY A 511 -22.98 -5.85 0.18
N VAL A 512 -23.27 -6.90 -0.60
CA VAL A 512 -22.86 -7.06 -2.00
C VAL A 512 -23.25 -5.80 -2.77
N GLY A 513 -22.26 -4.99 -3.12
CA GLY A 513 -22.40 -3.76 -3.88
C GLY A 513 -21.24 -3.62 -4.85
N GLY A 514 -21.37 -4.26 -6.02
CA GLY A 514 -20.59 -3.91 -7.22
C GLY A 514 -19.36 -4.77 -7.50
N THR A 515 -19.56 -6.01 -7.95
CA THR A 515 -18.62 -6.61 -8.90
C THR A 515 -18.70 -5.81 -10.20
N ALA A 516 -17.63 -5.10 -10.55
CA ALA A 516 -17.46 -4.46 -11.84
C ALA A 516 -17.26 -5.54 -12.93
N GLY A 517 -18.38 -6.12 -13.37
CA GLY A 517 -18.43 -6.97 -14.55
C GLY A 517 -18.45 -6.12 -15.82
N VAL A 518 -17.45 -6.33 -16.67
CA VAL A 518 -17.37 -5.81 -18.03
C VAL A 518 -18.51 -6.39 -18.89
N GLY A 519 -19.28 -5.50 -19.54
CA GLY A 519 -19.99 -5.78 -20.78
C GLY A 519 -21.51 -5.92 -20.71
N GLY A 520 -22.23 -5.01 -21.37
CA GLY A 520 -23.63 -5.23 -21.75
C GLY A 520 -24.50 -3.99 -21.81
N THR A 521 -24.44 -3.29 -22.94
CA THR A 521 -25.37 -2.28 -23.48
C THR A 521 -26.71 -2.05 -22.74
N ALA A 522 -26.94 -0.79 -22.38
CA ALA A 522 -28.22 -0.25 -21.98
C ALA A 522 -29.29 -0.35 -23.09
N ALA A 523 -30.51 -0.76 -22.71
CA ALA A 523 -31.74 -0.45 -23.44
C ALA A 523 -32.82 -0.04 -22.45
N ALA A 524 -33.42 1.12 -22.70
CA ALA A 524 -34.40 1.81 -21.88
C ALA A 524 -35.83 1.27 -22.05
N GLY A 525 -36.66 1.58 -21.05
CA GLY A 525 -38.13 1.53 -21.08
C GLY A 525 -38.67 0.81 -19.84
N GLY A 526 -39.61 1.33 -19.05
CA GLY A 526 -40.44 2.52 -19.08
C GLY A 526 -41.52 2.36 -18.00
N ALA A 527 -41.81 3.44 -17.30
CA ALA A 527 -43.01 3.79 -16.51
C ALA A 527 -43.91 2.71 -15.88
N GLY A 528 -44.17 2.87 -14.58
CA GLY A 528 -45.35 2.35 -13.89
C GLY A 528 -45.47 2.93 -12.48
N ALA A 529 -46.58 3.59 -12.18
CA ALA A 529 -46.81 4.49 -11.04
C ALA A 529 -47.49 3.81 -9.82
N GLU A 530 -47.65 4.62 -8.77
CA GLU A 530 -48.52 4.51 -7.58
C GLU A 530 -47.96 3.72 -6.37
N GLY A 531 -48.05 4.18 -5.10
CA GLY A 531 -48.63 5.39 -4.51
C GLY A 531 -48.58 5.34 -2.95
N GLY A 532 -48.63 6.52 -2.31
CA GLY A 532 -49.02 6.79 -0.89
C GLY A 532 -48.12 6.21 0.24
N SER A 533 -47.91 6.81 1.42
CA SER A 533 -48.43 8.00 2.09
C SER A 533 -47.44 8.39 3.22
N ALA A 534 -47.05 9.65 3.32
CA ALA A 534 -47.37 10.60 4.40
C ALA A 534 -47.08 10.15 5.87
N GLY A 535 -46.18 10.89 6.53
CA GLY A 535 -45.96 10.86 7.98
C GLY A 535 -44.96 11.93 8.43
N SER A 536 -45.41 13.18 8.56
CA SER A 536 -44.65 14.32 9.09
C SER A 536 -44.84 14.48 10.60
N LEU A 537 -43.78 14.73 11.39
CA LEU A 537 -43.74 15.46 12.67
C LEU A 537 -42.24 15.66 12.99
N GLY A 538 -41.68 16.78 13.44
CA GLY A 538 -42.13 18.14 13.73
C GLY A 538 -40.88 18.92 14.21
N VAL A 539 -40.63 20.10 13.66
CA VAL A 539 -39.54 21.00 14.07
C VAL A 539 -40.10 22.02 15.05
N GLY A 540 -39.56 22.03 16.27
CA GLY A 540 -39.84 23.05 17.28
C GLY A 540 -38.68 24.05 17.34
N GLY A 541 -38.94 25.29 16.94
CA GLY A 541 -38.04 26.41 17.19
C GLY A 541 -38.24 27.00 18.59
N ALA A 542 -37.18 27.61 19.12
CA ALA A 542 -37.29 28.62 20.17
C ALA A 542 -36.14 29.63 20.05
N SER A 543 -36.51 30.85 19.69
CA SER A 543 -35.76 32.09 19.87
C SER A 543 -35.94 32.61 21.31
N ASN A 544 -34.90 33.17 21.95
CA ASN A 544 -34.98 34.54 22.48
C ASN A 544 -33.64 35.17 22.93
N SER A 545 -33.48 36.40 22.44
CA SER A 545 -32.78 37.63 22.88
C SER A 545 -32.12 37.79 24.26
N GLY A 546 -31.07 38.65 24.25
CA GLY A 546 -30.70 39.61 25.30
C GLY A 546 -29.26 39.43 25.80
N GLY A 547 -28.37 40.43 25.89
CA GLY A 547 -28.44 41.87 25.75
C GLY A 547 -27.03 42.45 25.93
N SER A 548 -26.87 43.70 25.47
CA SER A 548 -25.69 44.57 25.46
C SER A 548 -24.98 44.82 26.80
N GLY A 549 -23.68 45.13 26.74
CA GLY A 549 -22.98 45.88 27.79
C GLY A 549 -21.48 46.10 27.51
N ALA A 550 -21.09 47.35 27.23
CA ALA A 550 -19.72 47.79 26.95
C ALA A 550 -19.06 48.46 28.16
N SER A 551 -17.73 48.32 28.32
CA SER A 551 -16.77 49.31 28.88
C SER A 551 -15.35 48.70 28.81
N ALA A 552 -14.39 49.21 28.02
CA ALA A 552 -13.46 50.31 28.33
C ALA A 552 -12.93 50.26 29.78
N GLY A 553 -11.64 50.24 30.12
CA GLY A 553 -10.38 50.34 29.38
C GLY A 553 -9.20 50.43 30.38
N SER A 554 -8.01 50.81 29.89
CA SER A 554 -6.71 51.04 30.57
C SER A 554 -5.85 49.78 30.82
N GLY A 555 -4.55 49.74 30.50
CA GLY A 555 -3.66 50.70 29.86
C GLY A 555 -2.19 50.23 29.95
N ALA A 556 -1.40 50.56 28.91
CA ALA A 556 0.08 50.66 28.82
C ALA A 556 0.93 49.42 29.23
N VAL A 557 1.99 49.02 28.52
CA VAL A 557 3.21 49.76 28.14
C VAL A 557 3.84 49.06 26.92
N GLY A 558 4.36 49.84 25.97
CA GLY A 558 5.02 49.33 24.77
C GLY A 558 6.54 49.15 24.91
N SER A 559 7.10 48.34 24.01
CA SER A 559 8.40 48.60 23.38
C SER A 559 8.54 47.69 22.16
N GLY A 560 8.79 48.32 21.00
CA GLY A 560 8.91 47.65 19.72
C GLY A 560 10.19 46.82 19.55
N GLY A 561 10.15 45.95 18.55
CA GLY A 561 11.28 45.20 18.03
C GLY A 561 10.86 44.53 16.74
N ALA A 562 11.58 44.83 15.66
CA ALA A 562 11.19 44.61 14.28
C ALA A 562 11.11 43.14 13.86
N VAL A 563 10.28 42.93 12.85
CA VAL A 563 10.03 41.73 12.08
C VAL A 563 11.31 41.27 11.38
N GLY A 564 11.69 40.01 11.62
CA GLY A 564 12.73 39.29 10.90
C GLY A 564 12.26 37.87 10.64
N SER A 565 11.73 37.64 9.43
CA SER A 565 11.42 36.33 8.87
C SER A 565 12.69 35.50 8.74
N GLY A 566 12.79 34.41 9.52
CA GLY A 566 13.84 33.39 9.40
C GLY A 566 13.19 32.03 9.23
N GLY A 567 13.46 31.39 8.09
CA GLY A 567 12.83 30.17 7.63
C GLY A 567 13.04 28.96 8.55
N ALA A 568 11.98 28.16 8.65
CA ALA A 568 12.06 26.80 9.18
C ALA A 568 12.82 25.93 8.16
N THR A 569 14.01 25.48 8.55
CA THR A 569 14.80 24.50 7.81
C THR A 569 14.15 23.13 7.93
N ALA A 570 13.84 22.54 6.77
CA ALA A 570 13.50 21.13 6.62
C ALA A 570 14.57 20.24 7.27
N GLY A 571 14.14 19.24 8.03
CA GLY A 571 15.01 18.17 8.49
C GLY A 571 15.47 17.34 7.30
N ASP A 572 16.78 17.22 7.16
CA ASP A 572 17.45 16.29 6.24
C ASP A 572 16.94 14.86 6.47
N ALA A 573 16.39 14.25 5.44
CA ALA A 573 16.34 12.80 5.33
C ALA A 573 17.78 12.34 5.01
N GLY A 574 18.42 11.69 5.98
CA GLY A 574 19.76 11.13 5.82
C GLY A 574 19.80 10.14 4.67
N SER A 575 20.64 10.42 3.68
CA SER A 575 20.95 9.56 2.55
C SER A 575 22.08 8.62 2.93
N ASP A 576 21.83 7.34 3.19
CA ASP A 576 22.90 6.37 3.41
C ASP A 576 22.45 4.97 2.95
N ASP A 577 23.07 4.44 1.89
CA ASP A 577 23.71 3.13 2.00
C ASP A 577 24.55 2.73 0.78
N ALA A 578 25.80 2.41 1.06
CA ALA A 578 26.78 1.89 0.11
C ALA A 578 26.74 0.35 0.07
N GLY A 579 26.17 -0.19 -1.01
CA GLY A 579 26.59 -1.49 -1.57
C GLY A 579 25.90 -2.75 -1.06
N CYS A 580 24.77 -3.12 -1.67
CA CYS A 580 24.24 -4.48 -1.61
C CYS A 580 24.98 -5.40 -2.61
N GLY A 581 25.75 -6.36 -2.08
CA GLY A 581 26.45 -7.38 -2.86
C GLY A 581 25.58 -8.61 -3.13
N CYS A 582 24.74 -8.57 -4.17
CA CYS A 582 24.09 -9.78 -4.68
C CYS A 582 25.04 -10.50 -5.67
N ARG A 583 25.72 -11.56 -5.22
CA ARG A 583 26.43 -12.50 -6.12
C ARG A 583 25.56 -13.71 -6.38
N THR A 584 25.21 -13.93 -7.65
CA THR A 584 24.65 -15.19 -8.16
C THR A 584 25.71 -16.30 -8.10
N VAL A 585 25.45 -17.41 -7.43
CA VAL A 585 26.30 -18.61 -7.43
C VAL A 585 25.59 -19.75 -8.17
N PRO A 586 26.16 -20.31 -9.25
CA PRO A 586 25.76 -21.63 -9.73
C PRO A 586 26.57 -22.72 -9.02
N ARG A 587 25.89 -23.73 -8.45
CA ARG A 587 26.49 -24.94 -7.89
C ARG A 587 26.99 -25.88 -8.99
N THR A 588 28.21 -26.40 -8.84
CA THR A 588 28.64 -27.73 -9.31
C THR A 588 29.74 -28.29 -8.38
N PRO A 589 29.94 -29.62 -8.32
CA PRO A 589 30.30 -30.32 -7.08
C PRO A 589 31.80 -30.41 -6.82
N THR A 590 32.14 -30.49 -5.53
CA THR A 590 33.48 -30.68 -4.97
C THR A 590 34.14 -32.00 -5.38
N PRO A 591 35.48 -32.03 -5.40
CA PRO A 591 36.16 -32.98 -4.54
C PRO A 591 37.20 -32.31 -3.62
N THR A 592 37.54 -33.06 -2.59
CA THR A 592 38.30 -32.77 -1.38
C THR A 592 39.79 -32.43 -1.60
N TRP A 593 40.41 -31.86 -0.54
CA TRP A 593 41.78 -32.06 0.00
C TRP A 593 42.46 -30.75 0.52
N SER A 594 42.43 -30.59 1.84
CA SER A 594 43.47 -30.14 2.80
C SER A 594 44.42 -28.94 2.56
N ILE A 595 44.21 -27.88 3.36
CA ILE A 595 45.14 -27.10 4.22
C ILE A 595 46.63 -26.96 3.80
N PHE A 596 47.10 -25.72 3.51
CA PHE A 596 48.16 -24.98 4.24
C PHE A 596 48.57 -23.65 3.54
N GLY A 597 48.63 -22.56 4.31
CA GLY A 597 49.59 -21.45 4.11
C GLY A 597 49.03 -20.11 3.62
N LEU A 598 49.03 -19.09 4.50
CA LEU A 598 49.67 -17.76 4.30
C LEU A 598 49.26 -16.73 5.37
N VAL A 599 49.88 -16.84 6.54
CA VAL A 599 50.13 -15.69 7.43
C VAL A 599 51.43 -15.04 6.95
N TRP A 600 51.37 -14.25 5.88
CA TRP A 600 52.50 -13.38 5.49
C TRP A 600 52.06 -12.27 4.54
N LEU A 601 51.16 -11.38 4.95
CA LEU A 601 51.02 -10.07 4.26
C LEU A 601 50.32 -8.98 5.09
N ALA A 602 50.41 -9.00 6.42
CA ALA A 602 49.79 -7.98 7.30
C ALA A 602 50.81 -7.16 8.11
N TRP A 603 52.08 -7.12 7.71
CA TRP A 603 53.13 -6.39 8.46
C TRP A 603 53.82 -5.26 7.68
N ARG A 604 53.21 -4.71 6.61
CA ARG A 604 53.89 -3.65 5.82
C ARG A 604 53.09 -2.43 5.39
N ARG A 605 52.00 -2.06 6.07
CA ARG A 605 51.35 -0.74 5.84
C ARG A 605 50.81 -0.06 7.11
N ARG A 606 51.67 0.09 8.12
CA ARG A 606 51.40 0.96 9.30
C ARG A 606 52.51 1.98 9.62
N ARG A 607 53.30 2.39 8.63
CA ARG A 607 54.22 3.55 8.75
C ARG A 607 54.27 4.35 7.45
N ALA A 608 53.30 5.24 7.26
CA ALA A 608 53.41 6.36 6.32
C ALA A 608 52.40 7.47 6.68
N ARG A 609 52.41 7.93 7.93
CA ARG A 609 51.88 9.24 8.35
C ARG A 609 52.75 9.80 9.46
N HIS A 610 53.95 10.25 9.10
CA HIS A 610 54.71 11.30 9.81
C HIS A 610 56.05 11.53 9.09
N ALA A 611 56.11 12.51 8.18
CA ALA A 611 57.28 13.34 7.89
C ALA A 611 56.99 14.26 6.68
N ALA A 612 56.32 15.37 6.93
CA ALA A 612 56.36 16.54 6.04
C ALA A 612 56.32 17.81 6.91
N ARG A 613 57.41 18.02 7.65
CA ARG A 613 57.82 19.31 8.22
C ARG A 613 59.35 19.33 8.21
N ARG A 614 59.90 20.35 7.54
CA ARG A 614 61.34 20.60 7.22
C ARG A 614 61.80 19.71 6.07
N ARG A 615 62.19 20.20 4.89
CA ARG A 615 62.69 21.51 4.43
C ARG A 615 62.06 21.88 3.10
#